data_AF-A0A226CWJ2-F1
#
_entry.id   AF-A0A226CWJ2-F1
#
_cell.length_a   1.000
_cell.length_b   1.000
_cell.length_c   1.000
_cell.angle_alpha   90.00
_cell.angle_beta   90.00
_cell.angle_gamma   90.00
#
_symmetry.space_group_name_H-M   'P 1'
#
loop_
_entity.id
_entity.type
_entity.pdbx_description
1 polymer ?
#
loop_
_entity_poly.entity_id
_entity_poly.type
_entity_poly.pdbx_seq_one_letter_code
_entity_poly.pdbx_strand_id
1 'polypeptide(L)'
;MERAFPLSQYSSKLLPEIIGLILTYLPKDDLITCTVLSKVWEHEARIILRKRYMISIPSYDFESYLECSQVRGNYYAKLDLFQDYENRQLVHHWLTLFPSKAAITLLRLDWCITSGPRSRKLFKICAQFKNLTSLHLRPYISENLDKNTIANYITSIVLPYLLPPSIIRHIKDIEINLEFPGKLEHIVSMLLMPHLFQVFPNTRSLSLVNICKDTVLLRALEKCGLSKLSHLKNISTEYIMYSVECIPHVLYMSELPDLPIPLQLFVQDSRLLENITSLDTSISPIYSKVNNILLAKVSQTLKHLRISNLETYFIQSRREHEGNYVFPILPNLLDIQVTRSPFEVSNEYLKRKWYIGKPQFHLQFATSCPGWKLNYSMQFPTLKSITVERAPLDKDCFSERVMSDLQFFETGLAFLYDTFLAENCSSETVTYFRTTLPLHDQFRLLGTQKTCDCRLREFCTCWELGNKQHLYNRVVTTFPNLVNSFWF
;
A
#
# COMPACT_ATOMS: atom_id res chain seq x y z
N MET A 1 -51.56 -27.46 15.26
CA MET A 1 -50.43 -28.18 14.62
C MET A 1 -49.50 -27.14 14.02
N GLU A 2 -48.64 -26.55 14.84
CA GLU A 2 -47.54 -25.70 14.39
C GLU A 2 -46.36 -26.60 14.05
N ARG A 3 -46.03 -26.72 12.77
CA ARG A 3 -44.78 -27.36 12.34
C ARG A 3 -43.64 -26.38 12.63
N ALA A 4 -42.99 -26.56 13.77
CA ALA A 4 -41.70 -25.96 14.04
C ALA A 4 -40.73 -26.39 12.93
N PHE A 5 -40.32 -25.45 12.07
CA PHE A 5 -39.28 -25.68 11.08
C PHE A 5 -37.97 -25.97 11.83
N PRO A 6 -37.24 -27.05 11.52
CA PRO A 6 -35.98 -27.37 12.16
C PRO A 6 -34.87 -26.46 11.61
N LEU A 7 -34.87 -25.19 12.05
CA LEU A 7 -33.79 -24.23 11.78
C LEU A 7 -32.46 -24.64 12.43
N SER A 8 -32.46 -25.65 13.31
CA SER A 8 -31.27 -26.09 14.07
C SER A 8 -30.17 -26.71 13.22
N GLN A 9 -30.47 -27.24 12.02
CA GLN A 9 -29.46 -27.86 11.16
C GLN A 9 -28.84 -26.92 10.12
N TYR A 10 -29.54 -25.84 9.75
CA TYR A 10 -29.03 -24.85 8.78
C TYR A 10 -28.36 -23.64 9.45
N SER A 11 -28.66 -23.36 10.72
CA SER A 11 -28.10 -22.16 11.38
C SER A 11 -26.61 -22.26 11.67
N SER A 12 -26.05 -23.45 11.97
CA SER A 12 -24.64 -23.56 12.39
C SER A 12 -23.62 -23.22 11.31
N LYS A 13 -23.95 -23.41 10.02
CA LYS A 13 -23.06 -23.05 8.90
C LYS A 13 -23.23 -21.61 8.43
N LEU A 14 -24.45 -21.08 8.50
CA LEU A 14 -24.75 -19.71 8.05
C LEU A 14 -24.43 -18.66 9.12
N LEU A 15 -24.47 -19.04 10.40
CA LEU A 15 -24.24 -18.10 11.49
C LEU A 15 -22.85 -17.43 11.43
N PRO A 16 -21.73 -18.12 11.17
CA PRO A 16 -20.43 -17.47 11.02
C PRO A 16 -20.38 -16.48 9.85
N GLU A 17 -21.09 -16.76 8.75
CA GLU A 17 -21.16 -15.88 7.58
C GLU A 17 -21.98 -14.61 7.89
N ILE A 18 -23.16 -14.79 8.49
CA ILE A 18 -24.03 -13.68 8.91
C ILE A 18 -23.34 -12.80 9.95
N ILE A 19 -22.72 -13.41 10.97
CA ILE A 19 -21.92 -12.68 11.95
C ILE A 19 -20.77 -11.98 11.22
N GLY A 20 -20.05 -12.68 10.34
CA GLY A 20 -18.96 -12.12 9.56
C GLY A 20 -19.33 -10.88 8.74
N LEU A 21 -20.58 -10.79 8.25
CA LEU A 21 -21.14 -9.61 7.59
C LEU A 21 -21.51 -8.51 8.60
N ILE A 22 -22.25 -8.84 9.67
CA ILE A 22 -22.63 -7.87 10.71
C ILE A 22 -21.40 -7.19 11.31
N LEU A 23 -20.34 -7.95 11.60
CA LEU A 23 -19.08 -7.43 12.13
C LEU A 23 -18.36 -6.47 11.17
N THR A 24 -18.69 -6.43 9.87
CA THR A 24 -18.13 -5.43 8.95
C THR A 24 -18.80 -4.06 9.08
N TYR A 25 -20.01 -4.01 9.64
CA TYR A 25 -20.77 -2.76 9.83
C TYR A 25 -20.62 -2.18 11.24
N LEU A 26 -20.24 -2.99 12.22
CA LEU A 26 -20.14 -2.56 13.61
C LEU A 26 -18.74 -1.95 13.90
N PRO A 27 -18.68 -0.80 14.61
CA PRO A 27 -17.43 -0.24 15.11
C PRO A 27 -16.67 -1.25 15.99
N LYS A 28 -15.34 -1.25 15.88
CA LYS A 28 -14.47 -2.20 16.60
C LYS A 28 -14.67 -2.15 18.12
N ASP A 29 -14.85 -0.94 18.64
CA ASP A 29 -14.98 -0.70 20.08
C ASP A 29 -16.31 -1.26 20.62
N ASP A 30 -17.38 -1.18 19.82
CA ASP A 30 -18.67 -1.80 20.13
C ASP A 30 -18.56 -3.32 20.15
N LEU A 31 -17.81 -3.91 19.21
CA LEU A 31 -17.63 -5.36 19.14
C LEU A 31 -16.85 -5.94 20.32
N ILE A 32 -15.97 -5.15 20.93
CA ILE A 32 -15.20 -5.54 22.11
C ILE A 32 -16.04 -5.38 23.39
N THR A 33 -16.94 -4.39 23.42
CA THR A 33 -17.71 -4.01 24.62
C THR A 33 -19.15 -4.55 24.65
N CYS A 34 -19.68 -5.08 23.55
CA CYS A 34 -21.05 -5.59 23.50
C CYS A 34 -21.22 -6.86 24.35
N THR A 35 -21.80 -6.69 25.54
CA THR A 35 -22.01 -7.76 26.54
C THR A 35 -23.42 -8.35 26.53
N VAL A 36 -24.33 -7.81 25.70
CA VAL A 36 -25.77 -8.17 25.71
C VAL A 36 -26.11 -9.30 24.73
N LEU A 37 -25.14 -9.77 23.95
CA LEU A 37 -25.34 -10.83 22.95
C LEU A 37 -25.16 -12.22 23.59
N SER A 38 -25.78 -13.25 22.99
CA SER A 38 -25.66 -14.63 23.51
C SER A 38 -24.19 -15.08 23.55
N LYS A 39 -23.83 -15.94 24.51
CA LYS A 39 -22.46 -16.50 24.64
C LYS A 39 -21.92 -17.12 23.35
N VAL A 40 -22.81 -17.67 22.52
CA VAL A 40 -22.45 -18.25 21.20
C VAL A 40 -22.02 -17.16 20.23
N TRP A 41 -22.79 -16.07 20.14
CA TRP A 41 -22.45 -14.94 19.27
C TRP A 41 -21.14 -14.29 19.69
N GLU A 42 -20.96 -14.05 20.99
CA GLU A 42 -19.72 -13.52 21.56
C GLU A 42 -18.51 -14.41 21.22
N HIS A 43 -18.68 -15.74 21.30
CA HIS A 43 -17.63 -16.70 20.95
C HIS A 43 -17.26 -16.63 19.46
N GLU A 44 -18.24 -16.72 18.57
CA GLU A 44 -18.01 -16.67 17.11
C GLU A 44 -17.45 -15.32 16.68
N ALA A 45 -18.00 -14.22 17.21
CA ALA A 45 -17.50 -12.88 16.94
C ALA A 45 -16.03 -12.75 17.32
N ARG A 46 -15.64 -13.20 18.52
CA ARG A 46 -14.24 -13.20 18.96
C ARG A 46 -13.33 -14.03 18.06
N ILE A 47 -13.78 -15.21 17.62
CA ILE A 47 -12.99 -16.03 16.67
C ILE A 47 -12.73 -15.25 15.38
N ILE A 48 -13.75 -14.60 14.84
CA ILE A 48 -13.63 -13.82 13.60
C ILE A 48 -12.73 -12.60 13.81
N LEU A 49 -12.95 -11.85 14.90
CA LEU A 49 -12.14 -10.67 15.24
C LEU A 49 -10.65 -11.06 15.35
N ARG A 50 -10.32 -12.11 16.10
CA ARG A 50 -8.92 -12.56 16.30
C ARG A 50 -8.23 -13.01 15.03
N LYS A 51 -8.99 -13.56 14.07
CA LYS A 51 -8.45 -13.95 12.76
C LYS A 51 -8.25 -12.76 11.84
N ARG A 52 -9.13 -11.75 11.91
CA ARG A 52 -9.14 -10.63 10.96
C ARG A 52 -8.23 -9.48 11.38
N TYR A 53 -8.23 -9.12 12.66
CA TYR A 53 -7.56 -7.93 13.14
C TYR A 53 -6.14 -8.22 13.61
N MET A 54 -5.25 -7.28 13.28
CA MET A 54 -3.91 -7.21 13.83
C MET A 54 -3.98 -6.47 15.16
N ILE A 55 -3.42 -7.06 16.20
CA ILE A 55 -3.23 -6.42 17.50
C ILE A 55 -1.77 -5.97 17.60
N SER A 56 -1.57 -4.69 17.90
CA SER A 56 -0.24 -4.15 18.23
C SER A 56 -0.05 -4.25 19.73
N ILE A 57 1.01 -4.94 20.15
CA ILE A 57 1.33 -5.20 21.55
C ILE A 57 2.62 -4.45 21.85
N PRO A 58 2.56 -3.35 22.63
CA PRO A 58 3.76 -2.69 23.11
C PRO A 58 4.61 -3.61 23.96
N SER A 59 5.90 -3.31 24.03
CA SER A 59 6.87 -4.12 24.75
C SER A 59 6.53 -4.37 26.22
N TYR A 60 6.00 -3.37 26.90
CA TYR A 60 5.71 -3.40 28.32
C TYR A 60 4.40 -4.14 28.65
N ASP A 61 3.49 -4.32 27.68
CA ASP A 61 2.19 -4.98 27.88
C ASP A 61 2.19 -6.46 27.46
N PHE A 62 3.34 -6.98 27.03
CA PHE A 62 3.42 -8.31 26.45
C PHE A 62 3.06 -9.42 27.45
N GLU A 63 3.48 -9.30 28.70
CA GLU A 63 3.16 -10.28 29.75
C GLU A 63 1.66 -10.29 30.05
N SER A 64 1.07 -9.12 30.25
CA SER A 64 -0.38 -8.94 30.41
C SER A 64 -1.17 -9.56 29.26
N TYR A 65 -0.70 -9.38 28.02
CA TYR A 65 -1.30 -10.01 26.84
C TYR A 65 -1.22 -11.54 26.91
N LEU A 66 -0.06 -12.11 27.30
CA LEU A 66 0.10 -13.55 27.42
C LEU A 66 -0.81 -14.13 28.50
N GLU A 67 -0.88 -13.50 29.67
CA GLU A 67 -1.77 -13.93 30.76
C GLU A 67 -3.23 -13.95 30.30
N CYS A 68 -3.69 -12.87 29.66
CA CYS A 68 -5.04 -12.78 29.11
C CYS A 68 -5.31 -13.81 27.99
N SER A 69 -4.29 -14.10 27.18
CA SER A 69 -4.40 -15.01 26.03
C SER A 69 -4.36 -16.48 26.44
N GLN A 70 -3.64 -16.81 27.51
CA GLN A 70 -3.58 -18.17 28.06
C GLN A 70 -4.95 -18.60 28.59
N VAL A 71 -5.71 -17.67 29.16
CA VAL A 71 -7.10 -17.91 29.55
C VAL A 71 -7.92 -18.21 28.30
N ARG A 72 -8.26 -19.49 28.10
CA ARG A 72 -9.13 -20.01 27.01
C ARG A 72 -8.54 -20.00 25.60
N GLY A 73 -7.22 -19.92 25.44
CA GLY A 73 -6.57 -20.01 24.13
C GLY A 73 -6.89 -18.83 23.20
N ASN A 74 -6.95 -17.64 23.79
CA ASN A 74 -7.45 -16.41 23.19
C ASN A 74 -6.43 -15.68 22.30
N TYR A 75 -5.60 -16.41 21.56
CA TYR A 75 -4.53 -15.82 20.75
C TYR A 75 -5.06 -15.16 19.48
N TYR A 76 -4.52 -13.99 19.15
CA TYR A 76 -4.74 -13.35 17.85
C TYR A 76 -3.89 -14.04 16.78
N ALA A 77 -4.46 -14.15 15.57
CA ALA A 77 -3.76 -14.74 14.43
C ALA A 77 -2.77 -13.75 13.79
N LYS A 78 -2.98 -12.45 14.00
CA LYS A 78 -2.15 -11.38 13.44
C LYS A 78 -1.60 -10.54 14.58
N LEU A 79 -0.28 -10.50 14.72
CA LEU A 79 0.40 -9.80 15.81
C LEU A 79 1.38 -8.78 15.24
N ASP A 80 1.41 -7.60 15.86
CA ASP A 80 2.44 -6.59 15.66
C ASP A 80 3.17 -6.38 16.99
N LEU A 81 4.41 -6.86 17.04
CA LEU A 81 5.28 -6.70 18.19
C LEU A 81 6.17 -5.49 17.93
N PHE A 82 5.75 -4.36 18.48
CA PHE A 82 6.48 -3.10 18.40
C PHE A 82 7.39 -2.95 19.62
N GLN A 83 8.64 -2.62 19.37
CA GLN A 83 9.63 -2.30 20.39
C GLN A 83 9.68 -0.81 20.62
N ASP A 84 9.39 -0.41 21.86
CA ASP A 84 9.83 0.89 22.32
C ASP A 84 11.37 0.97 22.26
N TYR A 85 11.90 2.17 21.98
CA TYR A 85 13.34 2.45 21.89
C TYR A 85 14.12 1.94 23.10
N GLU A 86 13.53 2.00 24.29
CA GLU A 86 14.16 1.58 25.55
C GLU A 86 14.20 0.05 25.72
N ASN A 87 13.26 -0.69 25.11
CA ASN A 87 13.03 -2.12 25.37
C ASN A 87 13.42 -3.04 24.19
N ARG A 88 14.36 -2.57 23.37
CA ARG A 88 14.74 -3.18 22.08
C ARG A 88 15.31 -4.61 22.14
N GLN A 89 15.52 -5.17 23.33
CA GLN A 89 16.12 -6.49 23.50
C GLN A 89 15.12 -7.62 23.75
N LEU A 90 13.82 -7.33 23.92
CA LEU A 90 12.89 -8.30 24.51
C LEU A 90 12.09 -9.15 23.51
N VAL A 91 11.96 -8.76 22.23
CA VAL A 91 11.12 -9.50 21.25
C VAL A 91 11.51 -10.97 21.12
N HIS A 92 12.80 -11.28 21.13
CA HIS A 92 13.25 -12.67 21.01
C HIS A 92 12.90 -13.50 22.26
N HIS A 93 12.84 -12.87 23.44
CA HIS A 93 12.41 -13.52 24.67
C HIS A 93 10.89 -13.77 24.62
N TRP A 94 10.12 -12.77 24.25
CA TRP A 94 8.66 -12.87 24.09
C TRP A 94 8.24 -13.95 23.10
N LEU A 95 8.91 -14.05 21.95
CA LEU A 95 8.61 -15.07 20.96
C LEU A 95 8.87 -16.50 21.49
N THR A 96 9.74 -16.67 22.48
CA THR A 96 9.94 -17.98 23.14
C THR A 96 8.83 -18.33 24.12
N LEU A 97 8.16 -17.33 24.70
CA LEU A 97 7.11 -17.51 25.69
C LEU A 97 5.73 -17.86 25.09
N PHE A 98 5.52 -17.68 23.78
CA PHE A 98 4.26 -18.01 23.13
C PHE A 98 3.90 -19.50 23.26
N PRO A 99 2.84 -19.86 23.99
CA PRO A 99 2.47 -21.26 24.21
C PRO A 99 1.86 -21.89 22.95
N SER A 100 1.13 -21.10 22.16
CA SER A 100 0.42 -21.55 20.96
C SER A 100 0.93 -20.87 19.69
N LYS A 101 2.14 -21.24 19.27
CA LYS A 101 2.73 -20.79 17.99
C LYS A 101 1.91 -21.20 16.76
N ALA A 102 0.95 -22.13 16.92
CA ALA A 102 0.07 -22.57 15.85
C ALA A 102 -1.07 -21.59 15.54
N ALA A 103 -1.42 -20.66 16.44
CA ALA A 103 -2.51 -19.73 16.17
C ALA A 103 -2.13 -18.59 15.22
N ILE A 104 -0.84 -18.27 15.13
CA ILE A 104 -0.33 -17.06 14.48
C ILE A 104 -0.09 -17.32 13.00
N THR A 105 -0.73 -16.51 12.16
CA THR A 105 -0.63 -16.52 10.70
C THR A 105 0.13 -15.33 10.13
N LEU A 106 0.13 -14.20 10.85
CA LEU A 106 0.88 -12.99 10.47
C LEU A 106 1.63 -12.45 11.68
N LEU A 107 2.90 -12.11 11.47
CA LEU A 107 3.74 -11.52 12.51
C LEU A 107 4.48 -10.29 11.95
N ARG A 108 4.33 -9.15 12.62
CA ARG A 108 5.09 -7.93 12.38
C ARG A 108 6.09 -7.72 13.51
N LEU A 109 7.36 -7.51 13.18
CA LEU A 109 8.48 -7.50 14.12
C LEU A 109 9.46 -6.37 13.81
N ASP A 110 9.92 -5.70 14.84
CA ASP A 110 11.15 -4.92 14.78
C ASP A 110 12.37 -5.83 14.79
N TRP A 111 13.28 -5.58 13.84
CA TRP A 111 14.47 -6.40 13.66
C TRP A 111 15.75 -5.56 13.72
N CYS A 112 16.48 -5.66 14.84
CA CYS A 112 17.80 -5.07 14.96
C CYS A 112 18.81 -5.79 14.07
N ILE A 113 19.19 -5.19 12.95
CA ILE A 113 20.21 -5.74 12.04
C ILE A 113 21.54 -5.91 12.79
N THR A 114 21.88 -4.97 13.68
CA THR A 114 23.12 -4.94 14.46
C THR A 114 23.12 -5.83 15.71
N SER A 115 22.12 -6.70 15.87
CA SER A 115 22.03 -7.60 17.04
C SER A 115 22.76 -8.94 16.88
N GLY A 116 23.35 -9.17 15.71
CA GLY A 116 24.28 -10.27 15.43
C GLY A 116 23.67 -11.65 15.65
N PRO A 117 24.20 -12.50 16.56
CA PRO A 117 23.65 -13.82 16.85
C PRO A 117 22.16 -13.80 17.25
N ARG A 118 21.64 -12.68 17.76
CA ARG A 118 20.23 -12.53 18.13
C ARG A 118 19.31 -12.54 16.91
N SER A 119 19.74 -12.00 15.76
CA SER A 119 19.01 -12.10 14.49
C SER A 119 18.77 -13.56 14.08
N ARG A 120 19.78 -14.43 14.26
CA ARG A 120 19.63 -15.88 14.01
C ARG A 120 18.61 -16.50 14.94
N LYS A 121 18.66 -16.14 16.23
CA LYS A 121 17.72 -16.62 17.24
C LYS A 121 16.30 -16.20 16.86
N LEU A 122 16.09 -14.96 16.41
CA LEU A 122 14.80 -14.46 15.93
C LEU A 122 14.22 -15.34 14.81
N PHE A 123 14.95 -15.52 13.71
CA PHE A 123 14.47 -16.35 12.60
C PHE A 123 14.29 -17.83 12.97
N LYS A 124 15.11 -18.36 13.89
CA LYS A 124 14.91 -19.71 14.44
C LYS A 124 13.59 -19.82 15.19
N ILE A 125 13.17 -18.77 15.89
CA ILE A 125 11.89 -18.75 16.56
C ILE A 125 10.75 -18.59 15.55
N CYS A 126 10.89 -17.70 14.55
CA CYS A 126 9.91 -17.55 13.47
C CYS A 126 9.64 -18.88 12.73
N ALA A 127 10.69 -19.68 12.53
CA ALA A 127 10.57 -21.01 11.94
C ALA A 127 9.70 -22.01 12.73
N GLN A 128 9.49 -21.76 14.03
CA GLN A 128 8.68 -22.63 14.89
C GLN A 128 7.17 -22.38 14.74
N PHE A 129 6.75 -21.27 14.11
CA PHE A 129 5.34 -20.94 13.89
C PHE A 129 4.80 -21.65 12.65
N LYS A 130 4.31 -22.88 12.82
CA LYS A 130 3.87 -23.75 11.70
C LYS A 130 2.83 -23.12 10.76
N ASN A 131 2.02 -22.18 11.25
CA ASN A 131 0.95 -21.53 10.48
C ASN A 131 1.29 -20.11 10.01
N LEU A 132 2.52 -19.64 10.25
CA LEU A 132 2.95 -18.29 9.87
C LEU A 132 3.08 -18.15 8.35
N THR A 133 2.06 -17.60 7.70
CA THR A 133 2.06 -17.40 6.25
C THR A 133 2.64 -16.05 5.84
N SER A 134 2.63 -15.07 6.75
CA SER A 134 3.00 -13.68 6.43
C SER A 134 3.95 -13.12 7.49
N LEU A 135 5.07 -12.52 7.08
CA LEU A 135 6.06 -11.94 7.99
C LEU A 135 6.42 -10.53 7.56
N HIS A 136 6.22 -9.59 8.46
CA HIS A 136 6.47 -8.17 8.26
C HIS A 136 7.67 -7.78 9.11
N LEU A 137 8.76 -7.38 8.48
CA LEU A 137 10.01 -7.02 9.15
C LEU A 137 10.18 -5.50 9.10
N ARG A 138 10.40 -4.86 10.24
CA ARG A 138 10.84 -3.48 10.40
C ARG A 138 12.31 -3.49 10.82
N PRO A 139 13.25 -3.70 9.88
CA PRO A 139 14.66 -3.61 10.19
C PRO A 139 15.01 -2.24 10.74
N TYR A 140 15.83 -2.22 11.79
CA TYR A 140 16.43 -1.01 12.35
C TYR A 140 17.88 -1.26 12.77
N ILE A 141 18.59 -0.19 13.06
CA ILE A 141 19.99 -0.20 13.53
C ILE A 141 19.98 0.46 14.91
N SER A 142 20.52 -0.22 15.92
CA SER A 142 20.49 0.28 17.31
C SER A 142 21.56 1.33 17.60
N GLU A 143 22.62 1.40 16.79
CA GLU A 143 23.81 2.19 17.03
C GLU A 143 24.07 3.13 15.85
N ASN A 144 24.64 4.31 16.13
CA ASN A 144 25.11 5.23 15.10
C ASN A 144 26.40 4.70 14.48
N LEU A 145 26.28 3.69 13.62
CA LEU A 145 27.38 3.10 12.89
C LEU A 145 27.56 3.79 11.54
N ASP A 146 28.80 3.95 11.11
CA ASP A 146 29.08 4.42 9.76
C ASP A 146 28.72 3.36 8.70
N LYS A 147 28.61 3.80 7.45
CA LYS A 147 28.23 2.97 6.30
C LYS A 147 29.12 1.73 6.14
N ASN A 148 30.44 1.85 6.31
CA ASN A 148 31.35 0.73 6.09
C ASN A 148 31.22 -0.28 7.21
N THR A 149 31.08 0.19 8.46
CA THR A 149 30.84 -0.68 9.60
C THR A 149 29.53 -1.45 9.45
N ILE A 150 28.44 -0.83 8.99
CA ILE A 150 27.16 -1.52 8.74
C ILE A 150 27.31 -2.54 7.61
N ALA A 151 27.96 -2.18 6.51
CA ALA A 151 28.19 -3.10 5.40
C ALA A 151 28.98 -4.34 5.86
N ASN A 152 30.08 -4.13 6.59
CA ASN A 152 30.89 -5.19 7.17
C ASN A 152 30.10 -6.01 8.18
N TYR A 153 29.26 -5.38 9.00
CA TYR A 153 28.43 -6.07 9.97
C TYR A 153 27.41 -6.98 9.28
N ILE A 154 26.74 -6.48 8.25
CA ILE A 154 25.79 -7.29 7.46
C ILE A 154 26.54 -8.48 6.85
N THR A 155 27.65 -8.26 6.14
CA THR A 155 28.34 -9.31 5.40
C THR A 155 29.03 -10.34 6.30
N SER A 156 29.67 -9.91 7.39
CA SER A 156 30.46 -10.80 8.26
C SER A 156 29.66 -11.41 9.41
N ILE A 157 28.59 -10.76 9.86
CA ILE A 157 27.81 -11.20 11.01
C ILE A 157 26.40 -11.59 10.58
N VAL A 158 25.61 -10.70 9.99
CA VAL A 158 24.20 -11.01 9.73
C VAL A 158 24.04 -12.14 8.72
N LEU A 159 24.69 -12.03 7.56
CA LEU A 159 24.50 -12.96 6.44
C LEU A 159 24.90 -14.41 6.78
N PRO A 160 26.05 -14.70 7.41
CA PRO A 160 26.41 -16.07 7.82
C PRO A 160 25.43 -16.68 8.84
N TYR A 161 24.67 -15.84 9.53
CA TYR A 161 23.74 -16.23 10.57
C TYR A 161 22.28 -16.26 10.10
N LEU A 162 21.97 -15.83 8.88
CA LEU A 162 20.66 -16.07 8.28
C LEU A 162 20.45 -17.58 8.10
N LEU A 163 19.22 -18.03 8.34
CA LEU A 163 18.91 -19.46 8.30
C LEU A 163 19.03 -20.02 6.88
N PRO A 164 19.33 -21.32 6.75
CA PRO A 164 19.22 -22.00 5.46
C PRO A 164 17.82 -21.81 4.85
N PRO A 165 17.72 -21.69 3.51
CA PRO A 165 16.47 -21.55 2.75
C PRO A 165 15.37 -22.56 3.10
N SER A 166 15.75 -23.71 3.65
CA SER A 166 14.84 -24.81 3.94
C SER A 166 13.97 -24.61 5.17
N ILE A 167 14.31 -23.67 6.06
CA ILE A 167 13.71 -23.63 7.39
C ILE A 167 12.36 -22.89 7.40
N ILE A 168 12.17 -21.87 6.56
CA ILE A 168 10.96 -21.03 6.57
C ILE A 168 10.23 -21.07 5.22
N ARG A 169 9.92 -22.28 4.76
CA ARG A 169 9.25 -22.53 3.45
C ARG A 169 7.75 -22.20 3.42
N HIS A 170 7.11 -22.04 4.58
CA HIS A 170 5.66 -21.87 4.66
C HIS A 170 5.21 -20.40 4.57
N ILE A 171 6.15 -19.45 4.74
CA ILE A 171 5.89 -18.02 4.53
C ILE A 171 5.74 -17.77 3.03
N LYS A 172 4.64 -17.09 2.70
CA LYS A 172 4.23 -16.72 1.34
C LYS A 172 4.23 -15.20 1.17
N ASP A 173 4.01 -14.43 2.22
CA ASP A 173 3.95 -12.99 2.14
C ASP A 173 5.03 -12.37 3.01
N ILE A 174 5.78 -11.45 2.43
CA ILE A 174 6.85 -10.73 3.10
C ILE A 174 6.64 -9.25 2.91
N GLU A 175 6.63 -8.53 4.02
CA GLU A 175 6.71 -7.08 4.03
C GLU A 175 8.02 -6.69 4.68
N ILE A 176 8.77 -5.78 4.07
CA ILE A 176 9.98 -5.22 4.64
C ILE A 176 9.81 -3.71 4.62
N ASN A 177 9.67 -3.13 5.81
CA ASN A 177 9.54 -1.69 5.99
C ASN A 177 10.90 -1.11 6.38
N LEU A 178 11.52 -0.38 5.45
CA LEU A 178 12.86 0.19 5.58
C LEU A 178 12.76 1.64 6.04
N GLU A 179 12.58 1.86 7.35
CA GLU A 179 12.58 3.21 7.94
C GLU A 179 14.01 3.72 8.16
N PHE A 180 14.85 3.63 7.12
CA PHE A 180 16.23 4.10 7.15
C PHE A 180 16.38 5.40 6.37
N PRO A 181 16.82 6.51 7.00
CA PRO A 181 17.12 7.71 6.25
C PRO A 181 18.39 7.53 5.39
N GLY A 182 18.29 7.91 4.11
CA GLY A 182 19.41 8.24 3.25
C GLY A 182 20.32 7.06 2.84
N LYS A 183 21.61 7.10 3.22
CA LYS A 183 22.65 6.20 2.69
C LYS A 183 22.54 4.77 3.22
N LEU A 184 21.88 4.57 4.37
CA LEU A 184 21.77 3.26 5.02
C LEU A 184 20.82 2.32 4.29
N GLU A 185 19.72 2.85 3.79
CA GLU A 185 18.75 2.13 2.97
C GLU A 185 19.40 1.41 1.79
N HIS A 186 20.34 2.08 1.10
CA HIS A 186 21.06 1.49 -0.02
C HIS A 186 21.90 0.28 0.41
N ILE A 187 22.60 0.36 1.55
CA ILE A 187 23.45 -0.72 2.04
C ILE A 187 22.59 -1.92 2.44
N VAL A 188 21.55 -1.66 3.25
CA VAL A 188 20.64 -2.69 3.73
C VAL A 188 19.98 -3.38 2.55
N SER A 189 19.43 -2.63 1.61
CA SER A 189 18.74 -3.23 0.48
C SER A 189 19.68 -4.00 -0.46
N MET A 190 20.88 -3.48 -0.72
CA MET A 190 21.82 -4.12 -1.64
C MET A 190 22.51 -5.36 -1.06
N LEU A 191 22.67 -5.42 0.26
CA LEU A 191 23.37 -6.52 0.94
C LEU A 191 22.41 -7.49 1.62
N LEU A 192 21.30 -7.03 2.17
CA LEU A 192 20.39 -7.85 2.98
C LEU A 192 19.31 -8.52 2.13
N MET A 193 18.68 -7.77 1.22
CA MET A 193 17.54 -8.28 0.44
C MET A 193 17.87 -9.53 -0.37
N PRO A 194 19.01 -9.62 -1.11
CA PRO A 194 19.36 -10.82 -1.85
C PRO A 194 19.45 -12.09 -1.00
N HIS A 195 19.78 -11.93 0.29
CA HIS A 195 19.85 -13.04 1.22
C HIS A 195 18.50 -13.32 1.88
N LEU A 196 17.69 -12.30 2.18
CA LEU A 196 16.33 -12.51 2.69
C LEU A 196 15.49 -13.33 1.71
N PHE A 197 15.55 -13.05 0.41
CA PHE A 197 14.81 -13.87 -0.55
C PHE A 197 15.28 -15.31 -0.63
N GLN A 198 16.55 -15.58 -0.33
CA GLN A 198 17.03 -16.97 -0.21
C GLN A 198 16.44 -17.66 1.01
N VAL A 199 16.22 -16.94 2.11
CA VAL A 199 15.56 -17.48 3.32
C VAL A 199 14.09 -17.83 3.03
N PHE A 200 13.44 -17.09 2.12
CA PHE A 200 12.02 -17.24 1.83
C PHE A 200 11.74 -17.53 0.33
N PRO A 201 12.10 -18.74 -0.15
CA PRO A 201 12.00 -19.08 -1.57
C PRO A 201 10.56 -19.17 -2.11
N ASN A 202 9.56 -19.29 -1.24
CA ASN A 202 8.15 -19.46 -1.62
C ASN A 202 7.34 -18.15 -1.56
N THR A 203 8.03 -17.01 -1.52
CA THR A 203 7.39 -15.69 -1.45
C THR A 203 6.55 -15.44 -2.69
N ARG A 204 5.25 -15.20 -2.47
CA ARG A 204 4.23 -14.84 -3.46
C ARG A 204 3.92 -13.35 -3.44
N SER A 205 4.04 -12.72 -2.28
CA SER A 205 3.83 -11.28 -2.11
C SER A 205 5.05 -10.64 -1.45
N LEU A 206 5.55 -9.58 -2.06
CA LEU A 206 6.63 -8.77 -1.54
C LEU A 206 6.13 -7.34 -1.39
N SER A 207 6.07 -6.84 -0.16
CA SER A 207 5.78 -5.44 0.14
C SER A 207 7.05 -4.76 0.63
N LEU A 208 7.33 -3.59 0.09
CA LEU A 208 8.48 -2.78 0.42
C LEU A 208 8.01 -1.39 0.77
N VAL A 209 8.11 -1.08 2.06
CA VAL A 209 7.57 0.16 2.63
C VAL A 209 8.75 1.09 2.96
N ASN A 210 8.60 2.39 2.68
CA ASN A 210 9.55 3.45 3.00
C ASN A 210 10.92 3.38 2.33
N ILE A 211 10.99 2.80 1.13
CA ILE A 211 12.21 2.83 0.30
C ILE A 211 12.36 4.23 -0.32
N CYS A 212 13.26 5.06 0.23
CA CYS A 212 13.52 6.42 -0.26
C CYS A 212 14.17 6.48 -1.66
N LYS A 213 14.79 5.38 -2.15
CA LYS A 213 15.51 5.40 -3.44
C LYS A 213 15.11 4.27 -4.40
N ASP A 214 14.40 4.66 -5.44
CA ASP A 214 14.10 3.93 -6.68
C ASP A 214 15.12 2.87 -7.14
N THR A 215 16.36 3.31 -7.30
CA THR A 215 17.45 2.48 -7.85
C THR A 215 17.78 1.28 -6.98
N VAL A 216 17.46 1.39 -5.69
CA VAL A 216 17.77 0.40 -4.68
C VAL A 216 16.88 -0.81 -4.84
N LEU A 217 15.58 -0.60 -5.11
CA LEU A 217 14.63 -1.67 -5.35
C LEU A 217 15.02 -2.51 -6.57
N LEU A 218 15.20 -1.86 -7.72
CA LEU A 218 15.52 -2.57 -8.97
C LEU A 218 16.82 -3.35 -8.85
N ARG A 219 17.85 -2.76 -8.22
CA ARG A 219 19.14 -3.43 -8.00
C ARG A 219 19.06 -4.54 -6.98
N ALA A 220 18.26 -4.37 -5.92
CA ALA A 220 18.01 -5.45 -4.98
C ALA A 220 17.40 -6.62 -5.75
N LEU A 221 16.26 -6.41 -6.42
CA LEU A 221 15.59 -7.41 -7.25
C LEU A 221 16.53 -8.09 -8.26
N GLU A 222 17.33 -7.32 -8.99
CA GLU A 222 18.35 -7.83 -9.93
C GLU A 222 19.36 -8.75 -9.22
N LYS A 223 19.96 -8.30 -8.11
CA LYS A 223 20.96 -9.07 -7.35
C LYS A 223 20.42 -10.34 -6.70
N CYS A 224 19.12 -10.40 -6.41
CA CYS A 224 18.51 -11.59 -5.82
C CYS A 224 18.55 -12.79 -6.77
N GLY A 225 18.75 -12.54 -8.07
CA GLY A 225 18.54 -13.53 -9.12
C GLY A 225 17.06 -13.87 -9.16
N LEU A 226 16.27 -13.04 -9.85
CA LEU A 226 14.81 -13.13 -9.91
C LEU A 226 14.27 -14.52 -10.30
N SER A 227 15.11 -15.40 -10.89
CA SER A 227 14.79 -16.82 -11.11
C SER A 227 14.43 -17.57 -9.83
N LYS A 228 14.94 -17.13 -8.67
CA LYS A 228 14.59 -17.66 -7.35
C LYS A 228 13.23 -17.18 -6.83
N LEU A 229 12.64 -16.16 -7.48
CA LEU A 229 11.35 -15.57 -7.12
C LEU A 229 10.25 -15.97 -8.12
N SER A 230 10.35 -17.17 -8.70
CA SER A 230 9.36 -17.68 -9.66
C SER A 230 7.93 -17.78 -9.10
N HIS A 231 7.77 -17.79 -7.78
CA HIS A 231 6.47 -17.79 -7.11
C HIS A 231 5.90 -16.39 -6.84
N LEU A 232 6.68 -15.33 -7.06
CA LEU A 232 6.28 -13.96 -6.79
C LEU A 232 5.19 -13.53 -7.78
N LYS A 233 4.04 -13.16 -7.24
CA LYS A 233 2.86 -12.72 -8.00
C LYS A 233 2.48 -11.28 -7.73
N ASN A 234 2.81 -10.80 -6.53
CA ASN A 234 2.42 -9.50 -6.04
C ASN A 234 3.66 -8.73 -5.60
N ILE A 235 3.80 -7.50 -6.08
CA ILE A 235 4.77 -6.54 -5.57
C ILE A 235 4.00 -5.33 -5.05
N SER A 236 4.33 -4.88 -3.85
CA SER A 236 3.87 -3.60 -3.29
C SER A 236 5.08 -2.72 -3.02
N THR A 237 5.05 -1.48 -3.49
CA THR A 237 5.99 -0.43 -3.12
C THR A 237 5.20 0.70 -2.51
N GLU A 238 5.28 0.84 -1.18
CA GLU A 238 4.58 1.88 -0.46
C GLU A 238 5.60 2.89 0.06
N TYR A 239 5.35 4.17 -0.23
CA TYR A 239 6.13 5.24 0.36
C TYR A 239 5.22 6.04 1.28
N ILE A 240 5.54 6.03 2.57
CA ILE A 240 4.84 6.81 3.59
C ILE A 240 5.75 8.01 3.89
N MET A 241 5.33 9.19 3.44
CA MET A 241 6.02 10.42 3.76
C MET A 241 5.62 10.84 5.18
N TYR A 242 6.47 10.58 6.18
CA TYR A 242 6.09 10.79 7.59
C TYR A 242 6.13 12.24 8.08
N SER A 243 6.64 13.21 7.31
CA SER A 243 6.47 14.63 7.65
C SER A 243 6.96 15.56 6.54
N VAL A 244 6.31 16.72 6.44
CA VAL A 244 6.77 17.88 5.64
C VAL A 244 8.15 18.37 6.10
N GLU A 245 8.55 18.08 7.34
CA GLU A 245 9.90 18.39 7.87
C GLU A 245 11.01 17.54 7.25
N CYS A 246 10.67 16.43 6.57
CA CYS A 246 11.63 15.62 5.81
C CYS A 246 11.79 16.11 4.35
N ILE A 247 10.92 17.01 3.88
CA ILE A 247 10.98 17.60 2.52
C ILE A 247 12.29 18.37 2.25
N PRO A 248 12.87 19.15 3.19
CA PRO A 248 14.16 19.79 2.96
C PRO A 248 15.24 18.77 2.57
N HIS A 249 15.28 17.61 3.25
CA HIS A 249 16.26 16.56 2.93
C HIS A 249 16.01 15.88 1.58
N VAL A 250 14.76 15.79 1.13
CA VAL A 250 14.41 15.28 -0.21
C VAL A 250 14.81 16.27 -1.30
N LEU A 251 14.64 17.58 -1.07
CA LEU A 251 15.09 18.61 -2.01
C LEU A 251 16.63 18.66 -2.09
N TYR A 252 17.35 18.42 -0.99
CA TYR A 252 18.82 18.25 -1.04
C TYR A 252 19.28 16.98 -1.78
N MET A 253 18.38 16.02 -2.04
CA MET A 253 18.72 14.80 -2.78
C MET A 253 18.69 14.97 -4.31
N SER A 254 18.14 16.07 -4.86
CA SER A 254 18.24 16.36 -6.30
C SER A 254 19.65 16.76 -6.74
N GLU A 255 20.55 17.07 -5.80
CA GLU A 255 21.96 17.38 -6.08
C GLU A 255 22.87 16.13 -6.13
N LEU A 256 22.33 14.93 -5.85
CA LEU A 256 23.09 13.71 -6.11
C LEU A 256 23.26 13.59 -7.63
N PRO A 257 24.50 13.51 -8.15
CA PRO A 257 24.74 13.45 -9.58
C PRO A 257 23.89 12.33 -10.16
N ASP A 258 23.27 12.59 -11.31
CA ASP A 258 22.68 11.59 -12.20
C ASP A 258 23.73 10.51 -12.41
N LEU A 259 23.80 9.54 -11.50
CA LEU A 259 24.60 8.35 -11.69
C LEU A 259 23.99 7.75 -12.95
N PRO A 260 24.73 7.62 -14.06
CA PRO A 260 24.23 6.98 -15.25
C PRO A 260 24.01 5.53 -14.87
N ILE A 261 22.81 5.22 -14.39
CA ILE A 261 22.42 3.87 -14.09
C ILE A 261 22.34 3.21 -15.47
N PRO A 262 23.06 2.11 -15.70
CA PRO A 262 22.81 1.28 -16.87
C PRO A 262 21.48 0.56 -16.62
N LEU A 263 20.36 1.28 -16.72
CA LEU A 263 19.01 0.70 -16.72
C LEU A 263 18.89 -0.36 -17.82
N GLN A 264 19.75 -0.28 -18.84
CA GLN A 264 19.96 -1.26 -19.88
C GLN A 264 20.21 -2.69 -19.36
N LEU A 265 20.84 -2.89 -18.20
CA LEU A 265 21.06 -4.24 -17.65
C LEU A 265 19.77 -4.86 -17.12
N PHE A 266 18.93 -4.06 -16.45
CA PHE A 266 17.61 -4.53 -16.01
C PHE A 266 16.71 -4.88 -17.20
N VAL A 267 16.92 -4.29 -18.38
CA VAL A 267 16.12 -4.56 -19.59
C VAL A 267 16.27 -6.00 -20.10
N GLN A 268 17.42 -6.65 -19.91
CA GLN A 268 17.73 -7.88 -20.65
C GLN A 268 17.01 -9.14 -20.14
N ASP A 269 16.62 -9.22 -18.86
CA ASP A 269 16.01 -10.43 -18.30
C ASP A 269 14.51 -10.23 -17.98
N SER A 270 13.70 -9.99 -19.02
CA SER A 270 12.25 -9.74 -18.89
C SER A 270 11.45 -10.96 -18.41
N ARG A 271 12.00 -12.17 -18.56
CA ARG A 271 11.29 -13.44 -18.30
C ARG A 271 10.87 -13.62 -16.84
N LEU A 272 11.55 -12.93 -15.94
CA LEU A 272 11.43 -13.18 -14.51
C LEU A 272 10.28 -12.40 -13.85
N LEU A 273 9.73 -11.41 -14.55
CA LEU A 273 8.57 -10.64 -14.10
C LEU A 273 7.25 -11.14 -14.73
N GLU A 274 7.32 -12.20 -15.55
CA GLU A 274 6.17 -12.79 -16.25
C GLU A 274 5.10 -13.36 -15.29
N ASN A 275 5.46 -13.65 -14.04
CA ASN A 275 4.53 -14.19 -13.06
C ASN A 275 3.80 -13.12 -12.24
N ILE A 276 4.20 -11.85 -12.36
CA ILE A 276 3.60 -10.76 -11.60
C ILE A 276 2.25 -10.42 -12.20
N THR A 277 1.21 -10.62 -11.39
CA THR A 277 -0.18 -10.34 -11.73
C THR A 277 -0.76 -9.16 -10.94
N SER A 278 -0.10 -8.74 -9.86
CA SER A 278 -0.53 -7.61 -9.04
C SER A 278 0.64 -6.67 -8.74
N LEU A 279 0.41 -5.38 -8.91
CA LEU A 279 1.36 -4.32 -8.55
C LEU A 279 0.62 -3.28 -7.71
N ASP A 280 1.11 -3.02 -6.50
CA ASP A 280 0.74 -1.88 -5.68
C ASP A 280 1.93 -0.93 -5.64
N THR A 281 1.72 0.35 -5.93
CA THR A 281 2.81 1.30 -6.06
C THR A 281 2.40 2.70 -5.63
N SER A 282 3.23 3.35 -4.83
CA SER A 282 3.11 4.78 -4.56
C SER A 282 3.74 5.59 -5.69
N ILE A 283 3.00 6.58 -6.17
CA ILE A 283 3.55 7.54 -7.12
C ILE A 283 4.07 8.74 -6.33
N SER A 284 5.38 8.95 -6.36
CA SER A 284 6.02 10.23 -6.01
C SER A 284 6.94 10.65 -7.17
N PRO A 285 7.33 11.94 -7.30
CA PRO A 285 8.14 12.39 -8.45
C PRO A 285 9.49 11.67 -8.45
N ILE A 286 9.98 11.36 -7.25
CA ILE A 286 11.20 10.60 -7.00
C ILE A 286 11.10 9.20 -7.60
N TYR A 287 9.90 8.57 -7.56
CA TYR A 287 9.69 7.17 -7.96
C TYR A 287 9.14 6.96 -9.36
N SER A 288 8.76 8.06 -10.05
CA SER A 288 8.07 7.98 -11.34
C SER A 288 8.85 7.18 -12.39
N LYS A 289 10.17 7.34 -12.47
CA LYS A 289 11.02 6.65 -13.46
C LYS A 289 11.05 5.14 -13.24
N VAL A 290 11.30 4.65 -12.02
CA VAL A 290 11.35 3.21 -11.77
C VAL A 290 9.97 2.59 -11.85
N ASN A 291 8.94 3.26 -11.33
CA ASN A 291 7.59 2.74 -11.45
C ASN A 291 7.17 2.60 -12.91
N ASN A 292 7.54 3.55 -13.78
CA ASN A 292 7.31 3.43 -15.23
C ASN A 292 8.03 2.21 -15.83
N ILE A 293 9.28 1.96 -15.43
CA ILE A 293 10.06 0.79 -15.91
C ILE A 293 9.46 -0.51 -15.41
N LEU A 294 9.11 -0.57 -14.13
CA LEU A 294 8.49 -1.74 -13.52
C LEU A 294 7.15 -2.04 -14.18
N LEU A 295 6.29 -1.03 -14.31
CA LEU A 295 4.98 -1.14 -14.95
C LEU A 295 5.10 -1.58 -16.41
N ALA A 296 6.05 -1.01 -17.17
CA ALA A 296 6.35 -1.44 -18.55
C ALA A 296 6.73 -2.92 -18.62
N LYS A 297 7.54 -3.40 -17.67
CA LYS A 297 7.98 -4.80 -17.64
C LYS A 297 6.90 -5.80 -17.25
N VAL A 298 6.03 -5.44 -16.30
CA VAL A 298 4.92 -6.31 -15.88
C VAL A 298 3.67 -6.14 -16.75
N SER A 299 3.69 -5.21 -17.72
CA SER A 299 2.50 -4.78 -18.47
C SER A 299 1.69 -5.91 -19.08
N GLN A 300 2.38 -6.93 -19.61
CA GLN A 300 1.76 -8.06 -20.30
C GLN A 300 1.07 -9.05 -19.35
N THR A 301 1.44 -9.09 -18.07
CA THR A 301 0.95 -10.11 -17.12
C THR A 301 0.12 -9.51 -15.99
N LEU A 302 0.19 -8.19 -15.83
CA LEU A 302 -0.51 -7.45 -14.79
C LEU A 302 -2.03 -7.55 -14.96
N LYS A 303 -2.71 -7.97 -13.89
CA LYS A 303 -4.18 -8.06 -13.79
C LYS A 303 -4.76 -7.06 -12.81
N HIS A 304 -3.99 -6.69 -11.78
CA HIS A 304 -4.41 -5.77 -10.74
C HIS A 304 -3.34 -4.70 -10.55
N LEU A 305 -3.75 -3.44 -10.66
CA LEU A 305 -2.87 -2.30 -10.40
C LEU A 305 -3.48 -1.45 -9.30
N ARG A 306 -2.72 -1.22 -8.23
CA ARG A 306 -3.07 -0.27 -7.18
C ARG A 306 -2.04 0.86 -7.17
N ILE A 307 -2.54 2.09 -7.21
CA ILE A 307 -1.76 3.29 -7.00
C ILE A 307 -2.09 3.77 -5.60
N SER A 308 -1.14 3.66 -4.68
CA SER A 308 -1.36 3.96 -3.28
C SER A 308 -0.87 5.34 -2.89
N ASN A 309 -1.61 5.99 -2.00
CA ASN A 309 -1.24 7.27 -1.38
C ASN A 309 -0.93 8.38 -2.41
N LEU A 310 -1.77 8.52 -3.43
CA LEU A 310 -1.63 9.59 -4.42
C LEU A 310 -1.80 10.95 -3.74
N GLU A 311 -0.68 11.66 -3.60
CA GLU A 311 -0.64 12.97 -2.96
C GLU A 311 -1.30 14.04 -3.85
N THR A 312 -1.95 14.99 -3.20
CA THR A 312 -2.46 16.19 -3.85
C THR A 312 -1.39 17.25 -3.69
N TYR A 313 -1.01 17.98 -4.74
CA TYR A 313 -0.06 19.10 -4.64
C TYR A 313 -0.69 20.39 -5.15
N PHE A 314 -0.13 21.50 -4.68
CA PHE A 314 -0.43 22.80 -5.24
C PHE A 314 0.59 23.13 -6.33
N ILE A 315 0.09 23.55 -7.49
CA ILE A 315 0.86 23.92 -8.66
C ILE A 315 1.58 25.25 -8.35
N GLN A 316 2.71 25.22 -7.63
CA GLN A 316 3.51 26.42 -7.34
C GLN A 316 4.62 26.65 -8.38
N SER A 317 5.04 25.65 -9.15
CA SER A 317 5.96 25.86 -10.27
C SER A 317 5.73 24.83 -11.37
N ARG A 318 5.13 25.30 -12.48
CA ARG A 318 4.75 24.51 -13.67
C ARG A 318 5.89 23.80 -14.41
N ARG A 319 7.12 23.82 -13.91
CA ARG A 319 8.31 23.50 -14.73
C ARG A 319 9.27 22.47 -14.17
N GLU A 320 9.28 22.19 -12.87
CA GLU A 320 10.42 21.46 -12.29
C GLU A 320 10.08 20.11 -11.66
N HIS A 321 8.80 19.80 -11.41
CA HIS A 321 8.43 18.57 -10.66
C HIS A 321 7.27 17.76 -11.25
N GLU A 322 6.84 18.03 -12.50
CA GLU A 322 5.85 17.18 -13.18
C GLU A 322 6.53 15.87 -13.61
N GLY A 323 6.60 14.92 -12.67
CA GLY A 323 6.89 13.53 -13.02
C GLY A 323 5.75 13.01 -13.88
N ASN A 324 6.04 12.60 -15.12
CA ASN A 324 5.07 11.88 -15.93
C ASN A 324 5.06 10.41 -15.49
N TYR A 325 3.90 9.94 -15.05
CA TYR A 325 3.69 8.52 -14.81
C TYR A 325 3.14 7.91 -16.09
N VAL A 326 3.99 7.15 -16.80
CA VAL A 326 3.70 6.63 -18.14
C VAL A 326 3.08 5.25 -18.02
N PHE A 327 1.81 5.15 -18.40
CA PHE A 327 1.08 3.91 -18.49
C PHE A 327 1.37 3.21 -19.84
N PRO A 328 2.12 2.08 -19.84
CA PRO A 328 2.22 1.23 -21.03
C PRO A 328 0.85 0.62 -21.33
N ILE A 329 0.64 0.04 -22.51
CA ILE A 329 -0.56 -0.75 -22.79
C ILE A 329 -0.62 -1.93 -21.82
N LEU A 330 -1.74 -2.08 -21.09
CA LEU A 330 -1.94 -3.12 -20.09
C LEU A 330 -3.07 -4.07 -20.56
N PRO A 331 -2.76 -5.05 -21.45
CA PRO A 331 -3.78 -5.81 -22.15
C PRO A 331 -4.61 -6.73 -21.24
N ASN A 332 -4.03 -7.18 -20.13
CA ASN A 332 -4.65 -8.15 -19.21
C ASN A 332 -5.16 -7.54 -17.90
N LEU A 333 -5.15 -6.21 -17.81
CA LEU A 333 -5.53 -5.49 -16.59
C LEU A 333 -7.04 -5.56 -16.39
N LEU A 334 -7.45 -6.11 -15.25
CA LEU A 334 -8.84 -6.30 -14.87
C LEU A 334 -9.32 -5.23 -13.89
N ASP A 335 -8.45 -4.76 -13.01
CA ASP A 335 -8.76 -3.83 -11.92
C ASP A 335 -7.68 -2.76 -11.77
N ILE A 336 -8.13 -1.50 -11.67
CA ILE A 336 -7.32 -0.36 -11.25
C ILE A 336 -7.91 0.22 -9.97
N GLN A 337 -7.09 0.32 -8.93
CA GLN A 337 -7.41 1.01 -7.69
C GLN A 337 -6.48 2.20 -7.49
N VAL A 338 -7.02 3.35 -7.12
CA VAL A 338 -6.25 4.54 -6.76
C VAL A 338 -6.68 4.96 -5.37
N THR A 339 -5.77 4.93 -4.41
CA THR A 339 -5.99 5.53 -3.10
C THR A 339 -5.32 6.89 -3.06
N ARG A 340 -6.02 7.91 -2.55
CA ARG A 340 -5.50 9.27 -2.45
C ARG A 340 -5.25 9.63 -1.00
N SER A 341 -4.17 10.37 -0.76
CA SER A 341 -3.86 10.90 0.57
C SER A 341 -5.04 11.72 1.10
N PRO A 342 -5.48 11.50 2.36
CA PRO A 342 -6.55 12.27 2.97
C PRO A 342 -6.10 13.65 3.46
N PHE A 343 -4.80 13.97 3.39
CA PHE A 343 -4.22 15.13 4.04
C PHE A 343 -4.19 16.37 3.14
N GLU A 344 -4.42 17.54 3.74
CA GLU A 344 -4.17 18.84 3.14
C GLU A 344 -2.66 19.09 3.08
N VAL A 345 -2.16 19.57 1.93
CA VAL A 345 -0.76 20.00 1.83
C VAL A 345 -0.52 21.16 2.77
N SER A 346 0.38 20.99 3.72
CA SER A 346 0.59 21.92 4.85
C SER A 346 1.36 23.20 4.48
N ASN A 347 1.22 23.73 3.27
CA ASN A 347 1.86 24.98 2.92
C ASN A 347 1.06 26.15 3.50
N GLU A 348 1.54 26.74 4.60
CA GLU A 348 0.90 27.86 5.30
C GLU A 348 0.58 29.05 4.40
N TYR A 349 1.40 29.27 3.37
CA TYR A 349 1.18 30.34 2.40
C TYR A 349 -0.09 30.12 1.56
N LEU A 350 -0.47 28.86 1.35
CA LEU A 350 -1.63 28.46 0.56
C LEU A 350 -2.90 28.33 1.39
N LYS A 351 -2.80 28.22 2.72
CA LYS A 351 -3.97 28.25 3.63
C LYS A 351 -4.84 29.50 3.43
N ARG A 352 -4.28 30.60 2.92
CA ARG A 352 -4.99 31.88 2.75
C ARG A 352 -5.85 31.97 1.48
N LYS A 353 -5.80 30.99 0.58
CA LYS A 353 -6.51 31.03 -0.71
C LYS A 353 -7.16 29.68 -0.97
N TRP A 354 -8.43 29.71 -1.36
CA TRP A 354 -9.31 28.56 -1.60
C TRP A 354 -8.88 27.74 -2.83
N TYR A 355 -7.70 27.15 -2.79
CA TYR A 355 -7.15 26.36 -3.88
C TYR A 355 -7.71 24.94 -3.82
N ILE A 356 -8.31 24.50 -4.93
CA ILE A 356 -8.58 23.08 -5.17
C ILE A 356 -7.24 22.50 -5.65
N GLY A 357 -6.62 21.65 -4.83
CA GLY A 357 -5.38 20.99 -5.20
C GLY A 357 -5.57 20.08 -6.42
N LYS A 358 -4.54 19.97 -7.26
CA LYS A 358 -4.49 18.93 -8.29
C LYS A 358 -3.70 17.75 -7.74
N PRO A 359 -3.99 16.51 -8.19
CA PRO A 359 -3.06 15.41 -7.99
C PRO A 359 -1.67 15.79 -8.49
N GLN A 360 -0.64 15.30 -7.82
CA GLN A 360 0.75 15.60 -8.14
C GLN A 360 1.19 15.14 -9.53
N PHE A 361 0.53 14.12 -10.09
CA PHE A 361 0.98 13.43 -11.30
C PHE A 361 0.03 13.62 -12.47
N HIS A 362 0.64 13.83 -13.62
CA HIS A 362 0.00 13.62 -14.89
C HIS A 362 0.20 12.16 -15.31
N LEU A 363 -0.92 11.45 -15.44
CA LEU A 363 -0.92 10.12 -16.03
C LEU A 363 -0.84 10.26 -17.55
N GLN A 364 0.24 9.75 -18.12
CA GLN A 364 0.44 9.72 -19.57
C GLN A 364 0.17 8.31 -20.08
N PHE A 365 -0.87 8.16 -20.89
CA PHE A 365 -1.22 6.87 -21.49
C PHE A 365 -0.49 6.67 -22.81
N ALA A 366 0.00 5.45 -23.07
CA ALA A 366 0.66 5.09 -24.31
C ALA A 366 -0.24 5.31 -25.55
N THR A 367 -1.55 5.27 -25.38
CA THR A 367 -2.53 5.51 -26.46
C THR A 367 -2.97 6.98 -26.58
N SER A 368 -2.37 7.91 -25.84
CA SER A 368 -2.72 9.33 -25.90
C SER A 368 -2.35 9.92 -27.27
N CYS A 369 -3.26 10.66 -27.89
CA CYS A 369 -3.04 11.35 -29.16
C CYS A 369 -3.79 12.69 -29.19
N PRO A 370 -3.49 13.60 -30.15
CA PRO A 370 -4.19 14.88 -30.25
C PRO A 370 -5.72 14.69 -30.34
N GLY A 371 -6.43 15.15 -29.31
CA GLY A 371 -7.89 15.07 -29.18
C GLY A 371 -8.42 13.91 -28.33
N TRP A 372 -7.59 12.91 -28.01
CA TRP A 372 -7.97 11.73 -27.23
C TRP A 372 -6.91 11.47 -26.15
N LYS A 373 -7.26 11.67 -24.88
CA LYS A 373 -6.30 11.45 -23.79
C LYS A 373 -6.09 9.97 -23.47
N LEU A 374 -7.12 9.14 -23.68
CA LEU A 374 -7.13 7.73 -23.35
C LEU A 374 -8.02 6.94 -24.33
N ASN A 375 -7.46 5.96 -25.02
CA ASN A 375 -8.25 5.02 -25.83
C ASN A 375 -8.36 3.71 -25.05
N TYR A 376 -9.49 3.48 -24.37
CA TYR A 376 -9.67 2.32 -23.47
C TYR A 376 -9.53 0.97 -24.18
N SER A 377 -10.06 0.80 -25.39
CA SER A 377 -10.01 -0.49 -26.09
C SER A 377 -8.58 -0.88 -26.47
N MET A 378 -7.70 0.10 -26.66
CA MET A 378 -6.27 -0.15 -26.89
C MET A 378 -5.47 -0.19 -25.60
N GLN A 379 -5.71 0.74 -24.67
CA GLN A 379 -4.92 0.92 -23.46
C GLN A 379 -5.21 -0.17 -22.43
N PHE A 380 -6.48 -0.53 -22.26
CA PHE A 380 -7.03 -1.40 -21.22
C PHE A 380 -8.16 -2.32 -21.76
N PRO A 381 -7.91 -3.17 -22.76
CA PRO A 381 -8.94 -3.96 -23.45
C PRO A 381 -9.73 -4.93 -22.56
N THR A 382 -9.28 -5.22 -21.34
CA THR A 382 -9.94 -6.18 -20.43
C THR A 382 -10.36 -5.57 -19.09
N LEU A 383 -10.24 -4.25 -18.92
CA LEU A 383 -10.49 -3.57 -17.66
C LEU A 383 -11.96 -3.62 -17.27
N LYS A 384 -12.24 -4.15 -16.08
CA LYS A 384 -13.58 -4.34 -15.54
C LYS A 384 -13.92 -3.36 -14.42
N SER A 385 -12.92 -2.98 -13.63
CA SER A 385 -13.10 -2.24 -12.38
C SER A 385 -12.15 -1.06 -12.27
N ILE A 386 -12.70 0.10 -11.90
CA ILE A 386 -11.93 1.29 -11.51
C ILE A 386 -12.44 1.75 -10.15
N THR A 387 -11.54 1.84 -9.18
CA THR A 387 -11.83 2.34 -7.83
C THR A 387 -10.94 3.52 -7.50
N VAL A 388 -11.54 4.63 -7.05
CA VAL A 388 -10.80 5.79 -6.53
C VAL A 388 -11.30 6.14 -5.14
N GLU A 389 -10.48 5.93 -4.12
CA GLU A 389 -10.88 6.04 -2.72
C GLU A 389 -9.91 6.86 -1.88
N ARG A 390 -10.35 7.20 -0.67
CA ARG A 390 -9.51 7.81 0.36
C ARG A 390 -8.60 6.74 0.96
N ALA A 391 -7.30 7.02 1.00
CA ALA A 391 -6.37 6.18 1.74
C ALA A 391 -6.78 6.14 3.23
N PRO A 392 -6.60 4.99 3.90
CA PRO A 392 -6.91 4.91 5.32
C PRO A 392 -6.13 5.97 6.10
N LEU A 393 -6.77 6.57 7.10
CA LEU A 393 -6.07 7.46 8.02
C LEU A 393 -5.04 6.62 8.78
N ASP A 394 -3.77 6.89 8.54
CA ASP A 394 -2.73 6.39 9.43
C ASP A 394 -2.88 7.08 10.77
N LYS A 395 -2.94 6.29 11.84
CA LYS A 395 -3.10 6.82 13.20
C LYS A 395 -1.87 7.63 13.62
N ASP A 396 -0.73 7.37 13.00
CA ASP A 396 0.56 7.93 13.40
C ASP A 396 0.87 9.29 12.71
N CYS A 397 0.05 9.73 11.74
CA CYS A 397 0.17 11.03 11.08
C CYS A 397 -0.54 12.15 11.86
N PHE A 398 0.00 12.53 13.03
CA PHE A 398 -0.64 13.49 13.94
C PHE A 398 -0.52 14.98 13.53
N SER A 399 0.34 15.33 12.58
CA SER A 399 0.65 16.74 12.27
C SER A 399 -0.11 17.31 11.08
N GLU A 400 -0.76 16.47 10.26
CA GLU A 400 -1.37 16.91 9.01
C GLU A 400 -2.88 17.11 9.14
N ARG A 401 -3.38 18.21 8.56
CA ARG A 401 -4.80 18.51 8.56
C ARG A 401 -5.50 17.59 7.56
N VAL A 402 -6.49 16.83 8.01
CA VAL A 402 -7.32 15.99 7.13
C VAL A 402 -8.25 16.87 6.30
N MET A 403 -8.32 16.64 4.99
CA MET A 403 -9.27 17.29 4.09
C MET A 403 -10.71 16.97 4.50
N SER A 404 -11.60 17.96 4.39
CA SER A 404 -13.04 17.68 4.45
C SER A 404 -13.47 16.73 3.32
N ASP A 405 -14.58 16.04 3.51
CA ASP A 405 -15.15 15.15 2.50
C ASP A 405 -15.42 15.86 1.16
N LEU A 406 -15.88 17.11 1.21
CA LEU A 406 -16.10 17.92 0.02
C LEU A 406 -14.78 18.25 -0.70
N GLN A 407 -13.75 18.71 0.01
CA GLN A 407 -12.44 19.01 -0.59
C GLN A 407 -11.80 17.76 -1.19
N PHE A 408 -11.86 16.64 -0.47
CA PHE A 408 -11.34 15.37 -0.95
C PHE A 408 -12.06 14.93 -2.23
N PHE A 409 -13.40 15.06 -2.26
CA PHE A 409 -14.21 14.76 -3.44
C PHE A 409 -13.83 15.65 -4.63
N GLU A 410 -13.82 16.99 -4.47
CA GLU A 410 -13.56 17.93 -5.57
C GLU A 410 -12.18 17.74 -6.21
N THR A 411 -11.15 17.53 -5.38
CA THR A 411 -9.78 17.25 -5.85
C THR A 411 -9.68 15.88 -6.55
N GLY A 412 -10.45 14.89 -6.09
CA GLY A 412 -10.54 13.56 -6.70
C GLY A 412 -11.32 13.56 -8.00
N LEU A 413 -12.30 14.44 -8.11
CA LEU A 413 -13.04 14.63 -9.34
C LEU A 413 -12.18 15.26 -10.42
N ALA A 414 -11.37 16.27 -10.06
CA ALA A 414 -10.40 16.86 -10.98
C ALA A 414 -9.42 15.80 -11.52
N PHE A 415 -8.94 14.89 -10.67
CA PHE A 415 -8.13 13.73 -11.08
C PHE A 415 -8.87 12.85 -12.10
N LEU A 416 -10.11 12.47 -11.79
CA LEU A 416 -10.92 11.58 -12.63
C LEU A 416 -11.17 12.19 -14.00
N TYR A 417 -11.57 13.47 -14.08
CA TYR A 417 -11.77 14.18 -15.35
C TYR A 417 -10.49 14.33 -16.15
N ASP A 418 -9.35 14.49 -15.48
CA ASP A 418 -8.05 14.54 -16.14
C ASP A 418 -7.60 13.16 -16.63
N THR A 419 -8.14 12.06 -16.12
CA THR A 419 -7.64 10.71 -16.42
C THR A 419 -8.74 9.82 -17.00
N PHE A 420 -9.49 9.13 -16.15
CA PHE A 420 -10.43 8.09 -16.53
C PHE A 420 -11.73 8.61 -17.16
N LEU A 421 -12.11 9.86 -16.87
CA LEU A 421 -13.32 10.53 -17.37
C LEU A 421 -13.00 11.64 -18.38
N ALA A 422 -11.82 11.63 -19.00
CA ALA A 422 -11.43 12.64 -20.01
C ALA A 422 -12.32 12.63 -21.26
N GLU A 423 -12.57 13.80 -21.86
CA GLU A 423 -13.41 13.96 -23.07
C GLU A 423 -13.06 12.94 -24.17
N ASN A 424 -14.07 12.50 -24.92
CA ASN A 424 -13.94 11.53 -26.02
C ASN A 424 -13.37 10.15 -25.63
N CYS A 425 -13.37 9.80 -24.35
CA CYS A 425 -13.01 8.47 -23.87
C CYS A 425 -14.30 7.68 -23.54
N SER A 426 -14.40 6.44 -24.02
CA SER A 426 -15.46 5.49 -23.66
C SER A 426 -14.88 4.09 -23.52
N SER A 427 -15.41 3.31 -22.57
CA SER A 427 -15.04 1.92 -22.30
C SER A 427 -16.28 1.07 -22.12
N GLU A 428 -16.42 0.06 -22.97
CA GLU A 428 -17.49 -0.93 -22.88
C GLU A 428 -17.15 -2.05 -21.89
N THR A 429 -15.90 -2.17 -21.45
CA THR A 429 -15.45 -3.30 -20.61
C THR A 429 -15.60 -3.01 -19.12
N VAL A 430 -15.55 -1.73 -18.74
CA VAL A 430 -15.71 -1.32 -17.34
C VAL A 430 -17.17 -1.54 -16.93
N THR A 431 -17.35 -2.42 -15.96
CA THR A 431 -18.65 -2.83 -15.39
C THR A 431 -18.80 -2.39 -13.94
N TYR A 432 -17.69 -2.01 -13.28
CA TYR A 432 -17.66 -1.51 -11.92
C TYR A 432 -16.85 -0.21 -11.84
N PHE A 433 -17.48 0.84 -11.33
CA PHE A 433 -16.84 2.14 -11.08
C PHE A 433 -17.22 2.62 -9.68
N ARG A 434 -16.21 2.81 -8.83
CA ARG A 434 -16.39 3.28 -7.45
C ARG A 434 -15.55 4.52 -7.22
N THR A 435 -16.19 5.59 -6.77
CA THR A 435 -15.48 6.74 -6.19
C THR A 435 -16.27 7.36 -5.05
N THR A 436 -15.71 8.37 -4.40
CA THR A 436 -16.42 9.12 -3.34
C THR A 436 -17.58 9.88 -3.99
N LEU A 437 -18.76 9.84 -3.37
CA LEU A 437 -19.94 10.55 -3.87
C LEU A 437 -19.96 12.00 -3.36
N PRO A 438 -20.47 12.95 -4.16
CA PRO A 438 -20.67 14.31 -3.69
C PRO A 438 -21.74 14.35 -2.59
N LEU A 439 -21.41 14.96 -1.45
CA LEU A 439 -22.36 15.20 -0.37
C LEU A 439 -23.43 16.25 -0.76
N HIS A 440 -23.08 17.19 -1.64
CA HIS A 440 -23.94 18.29 -2.07
C HIS A 440 -24.27 18.21 -3.56
N ASP A 441 -25.37 18.84 -3.97
CA ASP A 441 -25.83 18.80 -5.37
C ASP A 441 -24.92 19.57 -6.33
N GLN A 442 -24.18 20.54 -5.80
CA GLN A 442 -23.17 21.32 -6.52
C GLN A 442 -21.79 21.10 -5.91
N PHE A 443 -20.78 21.12 -6.78
CA PHE A 443 -19.38 20.99 -6.41
C PHE A 443 -18.52 21.79 -7.38
N ARG A 444 -17.29 22.12 -6.99
CA ARG A 444 -16.36 22.83 -7.85
C ARG A 444 -15.60 21.85 -8.74
N LEU A 445 -15.56 22.13 -10.04
CA LEU A 445 -14.80 21.39 -11.03
C LEU A 445 -13.65 22.25 -11.55
N LEU A 446 -12.43 21.77 -11.42
CA LEU A 446 -11.25 22.54 -11.79
C LEU A 446 -10.83 22.26 -13.25
N GLY A 447 -10.66 23.32 -14.04
CA GLY A 447 -9.92 23.26 -15.31
C GLY A 447 -10.66 22.76 -16.56
N THR A 448 -12.00 22.75 -16.58
CA THR A 448 -12.78 22.53 -17.82
C THR A 448 -12.75 23.73 -18.76
N GLN A 449 -12.51 24.93 -18.23
CA GLN A 449 -12.52 26.15 -19.02
C GLN A 449 -11.26 26.26 -19.89
N LYS A 450 -11.38 25.90 -21.18
CA LYS A 450 -10.30 25.95 -22.19
C LYS A 450 -9.67 27.35 -22.36
N THR A 451 -10.28 28.39 -21.80
CA THR A 451 -9.98 29.81 -22.07
C THR A 451 -9.79 30.68 -20.82
N CYS A 452 -9.47 30.16 -19.63
CA CYS A 452 -9.22 31.10 -18.53
C CYS A 452 -8.00 31.99 -18.83
N ASP A 453 -8.20 33.31 -18.74
CA ASP A 453 -7.16 34.35 -18.94
C ASP A 453 -6.10 34.36 -17.83
N CYS A 454 -6.15 33.39 -16.92
CA CYS A 454 -5.15 33.19 -15.87
C CYS A 454 -3.79 32.72 -16.40
N ARG A 455 -3.56 32.72 -17.73
CA ARG A 455 -2.29 32.37 -18.38
C ARG A 455 -1.08 33.15 -17.85
N LEU A 456 -1.32 34.31 -17.25
CA LEU A 456 -0.28 35.19 -16.68
C LEU A 456 -0.01 34.98 -15.19
N ARG A 457 -0.76 34.11 -14.49
CA ARG A 457 -0.53 33.83 -13.06
C ARG A 457 -0.04 32.40 -12.89
N GLU A 458 0.90 32.22 -11.97
CA GLU A 458 1.40 30.90 -11.54
C GLU A 458 0.26 29.99 -11.04
N PHE A 459 -0.88 30.58 -10.69
CA PHE A 459 -2.06 29.90 -10.15
C PHE A 459 -3.31 30.20 -10.98
N CYS A 460 -3.96 29.15 -11.48
CA CYS A 460 -5.33 29.22 -11.97
C CYS A 460 -6.28 28.87 -10.82
N THR A 461 -7.13 29.82 -10.42
CA THR A 461 -8.23 29.61 -9.46
C THR A 461 -9.58 29.49 -10.14
N CYS A 462 -9.62 29.36 -11.48
CA CYS A 462 -10.87 29.20 -12.19
C CYS A 462 -11.40 27.78 -11.96
N TRP A 463 -12.61 27.75 -11.42
CA TRP A 463 -13.43 26.57 -11.27
C TRP A 463 -14.80 26.88 -11.83
N GLU A 464 -15.49 25.83 -12.25
CA GLU A 464 -16.89 25.89 -12.66
C GLU A 464 -17.73 25.14 -11.61
N LEU A 465 -18.99 25.55 -11.45
CA LEU A 465 -19.94 24.76 -10.66
C LEU A 465 -20.42 23.59 -11.50
N GLY A 466 -20.00 22.39 -11.12
CA GLY A 466 -20.59 21.15 -11.59
C GLY A 466 -21.80 20.77 -10.74
N ASN A 467 -22.64 19.89 -11.28
CA ASN A 467 -23.73 19.27 -10.52
C ASN A 467 -23.68 17.74 -10.66
N LYS A 468 -24.39 17.05 -9.76
CA LYS A 468 -24.46 15.57 -9.73
C LYS A 468 -24.89 14.97 -11.07
N GLN A 469 -25.88 15.57 -11.74
CA GLN A 469 -26.40 15.07 -13.02
C GLN A 469 -25.32 15.11 -14.12
N HIS A 470 -24.53 16.19 -14.17
CA HIS A 470 -23.44 16.31 -15.14
C HIS A 470 -22.37 15.24 -14.92
N LEU A 471 -21.98 14.99 -13.67
CA LEU A 471 -21.07 13.89 -13.33
C LEU A 471 -21.64 12.53 -13.72
N TYR A 472 -22.91 12.27 -13.37
CA TYR A 472 -23.57 11.01 -13.71
C TYR A 472 -23.60 10.78 -15.23
N ASN A 473 -24.03 11.78 -15.99
CA ASN A 473 -24.03 11.71 -17.46
C ASN A 473 -22.63 11.47 -18.01
N ARG A 474 -21.60 12.10 -17.43
CA ARG A 474 -20.21 11.89 -17.80
C ARG A 474 -19.79 10.43 -17.57
N VAL A 475 -20.06 9.89 -16.38
CA VAL A 475 -19.73 8.51 -16.00
C VAL A 475 -20.44 7.51 -16.91
N VAL A 476 -21.75 7.67 -17.16
CA VAL A 476 -22.52 6.76 -18.03
C VAL A 476 -22.07 6.84 -19.49
N THR A 477 -21.74 8.04 -19.97
CA THR A 477 -21.22 8.22 -21.35
C THR A 477 -19.85 7.54 -21.51
N THR A 478 -19.00 7.64 -20.49
CA THR A 478 -17.67 7.02 -20.50
C THR A 478 -17.73 5.50 -20.21
N PHE A 479 -18.68 5.03 -19.41
CA PHE A 479 -18.82 3.62 -19.00
C PHE A 479 -20.28 3.14 -19.21
N PRO A 480 -20.71 2.87 -20.45
CA PRO A 480 -22.10 2.50 -20.75
C PRO A 480 -22.58 1.19 -20.13
N ASN A 481 -21.67 0.28 -19.74
CA ASN A 481 -21.98 -1.06 -19.23
C ASN A 481 -21.88 -1.20 -17.69
N LEU A 482 -21.97 -0.10 -16.94
CA LEU A 482 -21.95 -0.16 -15.47
C LEU A 482 -23.16 -0.96 -14.93
N VAL A 483 -22.87 -2.04 -14.20
CA VAL A 483 -23.89 -2.91 -13.62
C VAL A 483 -24.33 -2.33 -12.29
N ASN A 484 -25.44 -1.57 -12.27
CA ASN A 484 -26.15 -1.07 -11.08
C ASN A 484 -25.25 -0.84 -9.85
N SER A 485 -24.17 -0.10 -10.03
CA SER A 485 -23.34 0.32 -8.90
C SER A 485 -24.10 1.39 -8.14
N PHE A 486 -24.05 1.32 -6.80
CA PHE A 486 -24.68 2.16 -5.77
C PHE A 486 -24.47 3.69 -5.95
N TRP A 487 -24.93 4.25 -7.06
CA TRP A 487 -24.94 5.68 -7.38
C TRP A 487 -26.33 6.31 -7.17
N PHE A 488 -27.25 5.57 -6.55
CA PHE A 488 -28.63 5.98 -6.25
C PHE A 488 -28.91 5.97 -4.75
#